data_AF-A0A0Q6LIT5-F1
#
_entry.id   AF-A0A0Q6LIT5-F1
#
_cell.length_a   1.000
_cell.length_b   1.000
_cell.length_c   1.000
_cell.angle_alpha   90.00
_cell.angle_beta   90.00
_cell.angle_gamma   90.00
#
_symmetry.space_group_name_H-M   'P 1'
#
loop_
_entity.id
_entity.type
_entity.pdbx_description
1 polymer ?
#
loop_
_entity_poly.entity_id
_entity_poly.type
_entity_poly.pdbx_seq_one_letter_code
_entity_poly.pdbx_strand_id
1 'polypeptide(L)' 'MRSTRFITILWPAFMMAGVLEALVFVVVDPNEFQWFGGPLIGWSPRAIYSVTFLIFWGTIATSSALTALLESDAP' A
#
# COMPACT_ATOMS: atom_id res chain seq x y z
N MET A 1 -25.49 1.17 7.11
CA MET A 1 -24.92 2.19 6.19
C MET A 1 -23.44 2.51 6.46
N ARG A 2 -22.70 1.80 7.33
CA ARG A 2 -21.26 2.02 7.56
C ARG A 2 -20.37 1.33 6.52
N SER A 3 -20.78 0.16 6.02
CA SER A 3 -20.01 -0.65 5.06
C SER A 3 -19.75 0.05 3.73
N THR A 4 -20.65 0.92 3.26
CA THR A 4 -20.47 1.69 2.03
C THR A 4 -19.28 2.65 2.13
N ARG A 5 -19.04 3.28 3.29
CA ARG A 5 -17.88 4.18 3.45
C ARG A 5 -16.55 3.42 3.35
N PHE A 6 -16.49 2.19 3.89
CA PHE A 6 -15.29 1.37 3.82
C PHE A 6 -14.98 0.91 2.40
N ILE A 7 -15.98 0.46 1.62
CA ILE A 7 -15.74 0.04 0.23
C ILE A 7 -15.31 1.23 -0.65
N THR A 8 -15.88 2.42 -0.40
CA THR A 8 -15.51 3.65 -1.12
C THR A 8 -14.08 4.11 -0.83
N ILE A 9 -13.48 3.69 0.29
CA ILE A 9 -12.08 4.00 0.63
C ILE A 9 -11.14 2.87 0.18
N LEU A 10 -11.47 1.62 0.52
CA LEU A 10 -10.61 0.46 0.28
C LEU A 10 -10.43 0.16 -1.21
N TRP A 11 -11.48 0.34 -2.02
CA TRP A 11 -11.45 0.02 -3.44
C TRP A 11 -10.54 0.98 -4.25
N PRO A 12 -10.70 2.32 -4.16
CA PRO A 12 -9.75 3.24 -4.81
C PRO A 12 -8.33 3.12 -4.25
N ALA A 13 -8.19 2.91 -2.94
CA ALA A 13 -6.87 2.69 -2.32
C ALA A 13 -6.15 1.48 -2.92
N PHE A 14 -6.88 0.38 -3.17
CA PHE A 14 -6.34 -0.82 -3.79
C PHE A 14 -5.82 -0.54 -5.21
N MET A 15 -6.60 0.20 -6.02
CA MET A 15 -6.20 0.59 -7.37
C MET A 15 -4.94 1.46 -7.37
N MET A 16 -4.89 2.47 -6.51
CA MET A 16 -3.73 3.36 -6.40
C MET A 16 -2.50 2.66 -5.84
N ALA A 17 -2.68 1.69 -4.94
CA ALA A 17 -1.59 0.86 -4.45
C ALA A 17 -0.95 0.04 -5.56
N GLY A 18 -1.74 -0.54 -6.47
CA GLY A 18 -1.23 -1.28 -7.63
C GLY A 18 -0.48 -0.38 -8.62
N VAL A 19 -0.97 0.85 -8.85
CA VAL A 19 -0.25 1.84 -9.67
C VAL A 19 1.08 2.22 -9.03
N LEU A 20 1.10 2.50 -7.72
CA LEU A 20 2.31 2.87 -7.01
C LEU A 20 3.31 1.71 -6.96
N GLU A 21 2.83 0.49 -6.75
CA GLU A 21 3.62 -0.73 -6.83
C GLU A 21 4.32 -0.85 -8.19
N ALA A 22 3.58 -0.73 -9.30
CA ALA A 22 4.15 -0.80 -10.64
C ALA A 22 5.17 0.33 -10.91
N LEU A 23 4.89 1.55 -10.45
CA LEU A 23 5.80 2.69 -10.60
C LEU A 23 7.07 2.58 -9.75
N VAL A 24 7.00 1.95 -8.58
CA VAL A 24 8.17 1.74 -7.73
C VAL A 24 9.03 0.62 -8.30
N PHE A 25 8.43 -0.52 -8.65
CA PHE A 25 9.20 -1.67 -9.12
C PHE A 25 9.68 -1.57 -10.57
N VAL A 26 9.17 -0.62 -11.37
CA VAL A 26 9.81 -0.30 -12.66
C VAL A 26 11.13 0.46 -12.46
N VAL A 27 11.30 1.15 -11.33
CA VAL A 27 12.51 1.91 -10.98
C VAL A 27 13.42 1.12 -10.04
N VAL A 28 12.86 0.29 -9.18
CA VAL A 28 13.57 -0.46 -8.12
C VAL A 28 13.51 -1.96 -8.43
N ASP A 29 14.66 -2.61 -8.58
CA ASP A 29 14.72 -4.05 -8.82
C ASP A 29 14.35 -4.82 -7.52
N PRO A 30 13.33 -5.68 -7.53
CA PRO A 30 12.95 -6.50 -6.37
C PRO A 30 14.07 -7.44 -5.91
N ASN A 31 14.99 -7.84 -6.80
CA ASN A 31 16.10 -8.75 -6.48
C ASN A 31 17.27 -8.03 -5.79
N GLU A 32 17.33 -6.70 -5.85
CA GLU A 32 18.35 -5.90 -5.19
C GLU A 32 17.95 -5.49 -3.76
N PHE A 33 16.76 -5.89 -3.28
CA PHE A 33 16.33 -5.68 -1.90
C PHE A 33 17.13 -6.56 -0.93
N GLN A 34 18.20 -5.98 -0.40
CA GLN A 34 18.98 -6.48 0.72
C GLN A 34 18.47 -5.87 2.04
N TRP A 35 18.28 -6.67 3.10
CA TRP A 35 17.89 -6.13 4.40
C TRP A 35 19.10 -5.43 5.03
N PHE A 36 19.10 -4.10 5.10
CA PHE A 36 20.08 -3.31 5.87
C PHE A 36 21.54 -3.80 5.72
N GLY A 37 22.01 -4.05 4.48
CA GLY A 37 23.39 -4.50 4.22
C GLY A 37 23.73 -5.92 4.74
N GLY A 38 22.72 -6.68 5.17
CA GLY A 38 22.82 -8.09 5.55
C GLY A 38 22.61 -9.04 4.35
N PRO A 39 22.80 -10.36 4.56
CA PRO A 39 22.67 -11.36 3.50
C PRO A 39 21.30 -11.26 2.80
N LEU A 40 21.26 -11.59 1.50
CA LEU A 40 20.04 -11.64 0.70
C LEU A 40 18.94 -12.34 1.51
N ILE A 41 17.89 -11.59 1.83
CA ILE A 41 16.70 -12.18 2.43
C ILE A 41 16.27 -13.22 1.40
N GLY A 42 16.25 -14.51 1.75
CA GLY A 42 15.80 -15.59 0.86
C GLY A 42 14.30 -15.52 0.52
N TRP A 43 13.70 -14.33 0.62
CA TRP A 43 12.34 -14.07 0.21
C TRP A 43 12.26 -14.12 -1.29
N SER A 44 11.30 -14.91 -1.79
CA SER A 44 11.00 -14.89 -3.21
C SER A 44 10.57 -13.49 -3.64
N PRO A 45 10.88 -13.05 -4.88
CA PRO A 45 10.42 -11.77 -5.41
C PRO A 45 8.92 -11.54 -5.22
N ARG A 46 8.11 -12.61 -5.31
CA ARG A 46 6.66 -12.56 -5.07
C ARG A 46 6.27 -12.07 -3.68
N ALA A 47 7.05 -12.43 -2.66
CA ALA A 47 6.81 -11.99 -1.29
C ALA A 47 7.08 -10.48 -1.17
N ILE A 48 8.12 -9.99 -1.83
CA ILE A 48 8.48 -8.57 -1.85
C ILE A 48 7.38 -7.74 -2.51
N TYR A 49 6.92 -8.15 -3.70
CA TYR A 49 5.76 -7.53 -4.36
C TYR A 49 4.54 -7.46 -3.44
N SER A 50 4.11 -8.62 -2.92
CA SER A 50 2.90 -8.70 -2.09
C SER A 50 2.99 -7.84 -0.82
N VAL A 51 4.14 -7.82 -0.15
CA VAL A 51 4.32 -7.02 1.08
C VAL A 51 4.34 -5.53 0.75
N THR A 52 5.06 -5.12 -0.29
CA THR A 52 5.09 -3.72 -0.74
C THR A 52 3.70 -3.23 -1.15
N PHE A 53 2.95 -4.04 -1.90
CA PHE A 53 1.56 -3.75 -2.24
C PHE A 53 0.70 -3.51 -0.99
N LEU A 54 0.78 -4.42 0.00
CA LEU A 54 0.00 -4.31 1.24
C LEU A 54 0.37 -3.05 2.04
N ILE A 55 1.65 -2.66 2.06
CA ILE A 55 2.11 -1.43 2.73
C ILE A 55 1.53 -0.20 2.02
N PHE A 56 1.58 -0.15 0.70
CA PHE A 56 1.00 0.97 -0.07
C PHE A 56 -0.52 1.03 0.10
N TRP A 57 -1.20 -0.09 -0.03
CA TRP A 57 -2.65 -0.18 0.15
C TRP A 57 -3.07 0.27 1.56
N GLY A 58 -2.40 -0.24 2.59
CA GLY A 58 -2.64 0.16 3.97
C GLY A 58 -2.44 1.65 4.18
N THR A 59 -1.34 2.20 3.66
CA THR A 59 -1.01 3.64 3.81
C THR A 59 -2.05 4.54 3.14
N ILE A 60 -2.45 4.24 1.91
CA ILE A 60 -3.46 5.02 1.17
C ILE A 60 -4.84 4.89 1.83
N ALA A 61 -5.21 3.69 2.27
CA ALA A 61 -6.45 3.44 2.99
C ALA A 61 -6.48 4.18 4.34
N THR A 62 -5.37 4.19 5.10
CA THR A 62 -5.26 4.93 6.35
C THR A 62 -5.35 6.43 6.12
N SER A 63 -4.66 6.98 5.12
CA SER A 63 -4.76 8.40 4.75
C SER A 63 -6.20 8.81 4.45
N SER A 64 -6.89 8.01 3.62
CA SER A 64 -8.30 8.25 3.28
C SER A 64 -9.24 8.09 4.47
N ALA A 65 -8.96 7.14 5.37
CA ALA A 65 -9.72 6.96 6.60
C ALA A 65 -9.55 8.15 7.56
N LEU A 66 -8.33 8.71 7.66
CA LEU A 66 -8.08 9.92 8.44
C LEU A 66 -8.83 11.12 7.85
N THR A 67 -8.81 11.31 6.52
CA THR A 67 -9.62 12.35 5.86
C THR A 67 -11.11 12.17 6.15
N ALA A 68 -11.62 10.94 6.05
CA ALA A 68 -13.01 10.63 6.32
C ALA A 68 -13.42 10.83 7.79
N LEU A 69 -12.48 10.72 8.75
CA LEU A 69 -12.67 11.03 10.16
C LEU A 69 -12.69 12.54 10.41
N LEU A 70 -11.77 13.28 9.79
CA LEU A 70 -11.72 14.74 9.88
C LEU A 70 -12.99 15.39 9.30
N GLU A 71 -13.46 14.91 8.15
CA GLU A 71 -14.71 15.38 7.56
C GLU A 71 -15.94 15.06 8.41
N SER A 72 -15.92 13.97 9.19
CA SER A 72 -17.03 13.65 10.10
C SER A 72 -17.05 14.50 11.37
N ASP A 73 -15.97 15.21 11.67
CA ASP A 73 -15.83 16.10 12.84
C ASP A 73 -16.09 17.58 12.47
N ALA A 74 -16.30 17.88 11.18
CA ALA A 74 -16.64 19.22 10.70
C ALA A 74 -18.11 19.58 11.03
N PRO A 75 -18.39 20.76 11.63
CA PRO A 75 -19.71 21.16 12.11
C PRO A 75 -20.73 21.47 11.01
#